data_AF-A0A7Y2GV25-F1
#
_entry.id   AF-A0A7Y2GV25-F1
#
_cell.length_a   1.000
_cell.length_b   1.000
_cell.length_c   1.000
_cell.angle_alpha   90.00
_cell.angle_beta   90.00
_cell.angle_gamma   90.00
#
_symmetry.space_group_name_H-M   'P 1'
#
loop_
_entity.id
_entity.type
_entity.pdbx_description
1 polymer ?
#
loop_
_entity_poly.entity_id
_entity_poly.type
_entity_poly.pdbx_seq_one_letter_code
_entity_poly.pdbx_strand_id
1 'polypeptide(L)'
;MKKNILLLFISVCAFAGCSLTKPSDDGSSEVRNPESTSRDQNVKTEIEKEPGSPEDNVKESRGSRNEPSKVDQPKNVREFFILLPAEYFVIENCPDSVDINCQKSKRDYLKKYAAVEDLKNGYLEAGGDGAQGTFKMAIFRRPDGRYIIGFNSFSESADTHKFLEFSNGNWADISIEIVPEYSTANIYEFPRYGTTIQVFAKRDH
;
A
#
# COMPACT_ATOMS: atom_id res chain seq x y z
N MET A 1 23.80 16.11 1.87
CA MET A 1 24.21 15.92 0.46
C MET A 1 23.15 15.07 -0.23
N LYS A 2 22.70 15.45 -1.43
CA LYS A 2 21.74 14.65 -2.21
C LYS A 2 22.51 13.55 -2.94
N LYS A 3 22.16 12.27 -2.72
CA LYS A 3 22.68 11.15 -3.51
C LYS A 3 21.51 10.61 -4.34
N ASN A 4 21.65 10.66 -5.66
CA ASN A 4 20.69 10.00 -6.55
C ASN A 4 21.13 8.55 -6.70
N ILE A 5 20.40 7.60 -6.12
CA ILE A 5 20.59 6.19 -6.44
C ILE A 5 19.71 5.91 -7.66
N LEU A 6 20.36 5.90 -8.83
CA LEU A 6 19.77 5.32 -10.01
C LEU A 6 19.78 3.80 -9.80
N LEU A 7 18.62 3.21 -9.53
CA LEU A 7 18.45 1.77 -9.70
C LEU A 7 18.65 1.51 -11.20
N LEU A 8 19.88 1.16 -11.54
CA LEU A 8 20.38 1.01 -12.90
C LEU A 8 19.84 -0.32 -13.44
N PHE A 9 18.54 -0.35 -13.71
CA PHE A 9 17.96 -1.36 -14.56
C PHE A 9 18.44 -1.03 -15.97
N ILE A 10 19.37 -1.83 -16.47
CA ILE A 10 19.88 -1.74 -17.84
C ILE A 10 18.69 -1.99 -18.77
N SER A 11 17.97 -0.92 -19.09
CA SER A 11 16.97 -0.89 -20.12
C SER A 11 17.71 -0.69 -21.42
N VAL A 12 17.94 -1.79 -22.14
CA VAL A 12 18.32 -1.74 -23.55
C VAL A 12 17.06 -1.31 -24.32
N CYS A 13 16.78 -0.02 -24.33
CA CYS A 13 15.77 0.57 -25.21
C CYS A 13 16.49 1.22 -26.38
N ALA A 14 16.34 0.60 -27.54
CA ALA A 14 16.72 1.15 -28.83
C ALA A 14 16.00 2.49 -29.06
N PHE A 15 16.77 3.48 -29.49
CA PHE A 15 16.30 4.81 -29.85
C PHE A 15 15.41 4.78 -31.11
N ALA A 16 14.17 5.23 -30.96
CA ALA A 16 13.36 5.92 -31.97
C ALA A 16 12.35 6.73 -31.14
N GLY A 17 12.25 8.05 -31.16
CA GLY A 17 12.20 9.02 -32.24
C GLY A 17 11.17 10.07 -31.79
N CYS A 18 11.42 11.34 -32.07
CA CYS A 18 10.74 12.58 -31.63
C CYS A 18 9.18 12.54 -31.61
N SER A 19 8.45 13.35 -30.83
CA SER A 19 8.41 14.82 -30.91
C SER A 19 7.71 15.50 -29.73
N LEU A 20 8.12 16.76 -29.59
CA LEU A 20 7.84 17.77 -28.59
C LEU A 20 6.59 18.58 -28.97
N THR A 21 5.58 18.68 -28.09
CA THR A 21 4.62 19.82 -28.06
C THR A 21 4.05 20.02 -26.66
N LYS A 22 4.16 21.27 -26.17
CA LYS A 22 3.48 21.93 -25.03
C LYS A 22 3.19 23.37 -25.51
N PRO A 23 2.44 24.22 -24.78
CA PRO A 23 1.30 24.00 -23.89
C PRO A 23 0.14 24.98 -24.23
N SER A 24 -0.97 24.96 -23.49
CA SER A 24 -1.88 26.13 -23.41
C SER A 24 -2.52 26.20 -22.02
N ASP A 25 -2.33 27.34 -21.38
CA ASP A 25 -3.00 27.84 -20.18
C ASP A 25 -4.45 28.24 -20.48
N ASP A 26 -5.34 28.14 -19.49
CA ASP A 26 -6.15 29.24 -18.92
C ASP A 26 -7.37 28.68 -18.16
N GLY A 27 -7.69 29.27 -17.00
CA GLY A 27 -8.99 29.05 -16.35
C GLY A 27 -9.02 29.25 -14.84
N SER A 28 -9.11 30.51 -14.42
CA SER A 28 -9.38 30.98 -13.05
C SER A 28 -10.88 30.91 -12.67
N SER A 29 -11.21 31.32 -11.44
CA SER A 29 -12.54 31.56 -10.81
C SER A 29 -13.20 30.33 -10.15
N GLU A 30 -13.88 30.36 -9.00
CA GLU A 30 -14.20 31.37 -7.99
C GLU A 30 -14.77 30.64 -6.75
N VAL A 31 -14.68 31.32 -5.61
CA VAL A 31 -15.18 31.01 -4.27
C VAL A 31 -16.70 30.77 -4.22
N ARG A 32 -17.17 29.85 -3.36
CA ARG A 32 -18.35 30.00 -2.46
C ARG A 32 -18.59 28.76 -1.60
N ASN A 33 -18.39 28.92 -0.29
CA ASN A 33 -19.15 28.24 0.78
C ASN A 33 -20.51 28.94 0.90
N PRO A 34 -21.61 28.27 1.32
CA PRO A 34 -21.84 28.16 2.77
C PRO A 34 -22.67 26.94 3.26
N GLU A 35 -22.59 26.81 4.57
CA GLU A 35 -23.65 26.49 5.53
C GLU A 35 -24.10 25.06 5.84
N SER A 36 -24.08 24.89 7.16
CA SER A 36 -24.64 23.86 8.02
C SER A 36 -26.13 23.61 7.80
N THR A 37 -26.54 22.37 8.02
CA THR A 37 -27.82 22.12 8.70
C THR A 37 -27.73 20.86 9.54
N SER A 38 -27.95 21.05 10.84
CA SER A 38 -28.25 20.03 11.81
C SER A 38 -29.60 19.37 11.50
N ARG A 39 -29.72 18.05 11.76
CA ARG A 39 -30.99 17.51 12.24
C ARG A 39 -30.82 16.25 13.07
N ASP A 40 -31.46 16.38 14.22
CA ASP A 40 -31.73 15.50 15.34
C ASP A 40 -32.33 14.11 15.05
N GLN A 41 -31.93 13.20 15.94
CA GLN A 41 -32.74 12.28 16.77
C GLN A 41 -33.33 10.97 16.21
N ASN A 42 -33.37 10.04 17.19
CA ASN A 42 -34.28 8.91 17.41
C ASN A 42 -33.91 7.54 16.81
N VAL A 43 -34.09 6.40 17.48
CA VAL A 43 -34.44 6.04 18.87
C VAL A 43 -34.34 4.49 18.97
N LYS A 44 -34.32 3.96 20.20
CA LYS A 44 -34.69 2.59 20.62
C LYS A 44 -33.63 1.48 20.44
N THR A 45 -33.04 0.84 21.46
CA THR A 45 -33.51 0.21 22.73
C THR A 45 -33.97 -1.25 22.55
N GLU A 46 -33.35 -2.15 23.35
CA GLU A 46 -33.79 -3.49 23.80
C GLU A 46 -33.78 -4.65 22.76
N ILE A 47 -33.56 -5.94 23.05
CA ILE A 47 -33.32 -6.74 24.28
C ILE A 47 -32.73 -8.11 23.87
N GLU A 48 -32.04 -8.72 24.83
CA GLU A 48 -31.55 -10.10 24.96
C GLU A 48 -32.37 -11.23 24.30
N LYS A 49 -31.67 -12.27 23.79
CA LYS A 49 -31.87 -13.68 24.17
C LYS A 49 -30.89 -14.65 23.47
N GLU A 50 -29.95 -15.18 24.25
CA GLU A 50 -29.60 -16.62 24.19
C GLU A 50 -30.76 -17.43 24.84
N PRO A 51 -30.92 -18.77 24.68
CA PRO A 51 -29.89 -19.79 24.38
C PRO A 51 -30.35 -20.89 23.41
N GLY A 52 -29.44 -21.82 23.06
CA GLY A 52 -29.86 -23.12 22.51
C GLY A 52 -28.79 -23.85 21.69
N SER A 53 -27.96 -24.62 22.38
CA SER A 53 -27.21 -25.74 21.80
C SER A 53 -28.19 -26.86 21.38
N PRO A 54 -27.96 -27.50 20.23
CA PRO A 54 -27.99 -28.95 20.19
C PRO A 54 -26.70 -29.50 19.59
N GLU A 55 -26.03 -30.35 20.37
CA GLU A 55 -25.06 -31.33 19.92
C GLU A 55 -25.72 -32.25 18.88
N ASP A 56 -25.11 -32.43 17.71
CA ASP A 56 -25.09 -33.71 17.02
C ASP A 56 -24.18 -33.71 15.77
N ASN A 57 -23.26 -34.68 15.78
CA ASN A 57 -22.74 -35.42 14.63
C ASN A 57 -22.07 -34.65 13.47
N VAL A 58 -20.74 -34.48 13.56
CA VAL A 58 -19.90 -34.35 12.36
C VAL A 58 -18.96 -35.54 12.25
N LYS A 59 -19.35 -36.43 11.33
CA LYS A 59 -18.53 -37.46 10.70
C LYS A 59 -17.14 -36.95 10.35
N GLU A 60 -16.14 -37.74 10.75
CA GLU A 60 -14.78 -37.75 10.23
C GLU A 60 -14.81 -37.84 8.69
N SER A 61 -14.76 -36.68 8.03
CA SER A 61 -14.44 -36.58 6.61
C SER A 61 -12.97 -36.19 6.49
N ARG A 62 -12.12 -37.21 6.32
CA ARG A 62 -10.79 -37.06 5.74
C ARG A 62 -10.95 -36.53 4.31
N GLY A 63 -11.06 -35.21 4.20
CA GLY A 63 -11.17 -34.49 2.95
C GLY A 63 -9.89 -33.71 2.68
N SER A 64 -9.14 -34.19 1.69
CA SER A 64 -8.27 -33.42 0.81
C SER A 64 -7.36 -32.38 1.46
N ARG A 65 -6.08 -32.76 1.58
CA ARG A 65 -4.97 -31.81 1.69
C ARG A 65 -5.02 -30.91 0.45
N ASN A 66 -5.75 -29.79 0.55
CA ASN A 66 -5.76 -28.77 -0.48
C ASN A 66 -4.32 -28.27 -0.59
N GLU A 67 -3.65 -28.66 -1.66
CA GLU A 67 -2.48 -27.96 -2.16
C GLU A 67 -2.82 -26.46 -2.16
N PRO A 68 -1.98 -25.59 -1.58
CA PRO A 68 -2.27 -24.16 -1.54
C PRO A 68 -2.44 -23.69 -2.98
N SER A 69 -3.67 -23.30 -3.34
CA SER A 69 -4.00 -22.75 -4.65
C SER A 69 -3.02 -21.61 -4.92
N LYS A 70 -2.28 -21.72 -6.04
CA LYS A 70 -1.28 -20.75 -6.45
C LYS A 70 -1.88 -19.34 -6.38
N VAL A 71 -1.42 -18.54 -5.41
CA VAL A 71 -1.87 -17.16 -5.25
C VAL A 71 -1.34 -16.38 -6.46
N ASP A 72 -2.26 -15.84 -7.26
CA ASP A 72 -1.91 -15.04 -8.43
C ASP A 72 -1.09 -13.81 -8.01
N GLN A 73 -0.10 -13.46 -8.83
CA GLN A 73 0.75 -12.30 -8.55
C GLN A 73 -0.06 -11.00 -8.68
N PRO A 74 -0.02 -10.10 -7.68
CA PRO A 74 -0.68 -8.80 -7.75
C PRO A 74 -0.19 -7.97 -8.92
N LYS A 75 -1.10 -7.25 -9.56
CA LYS A 75 -0.83 -6.50 -10.79
C LYS A 75 -0.71 -5.00 -10.59
N ASN A 76 -1.23 -4.48 -9.47
CA ASN A 76 -1.26 -3.05 -9.20
C ASN A 76 -1.05 -2.75 -7.72
N VAL A 77 -0.79 -1.48 -7.41
CA VAL A 77 -0.37 -1.03 -6.08
C VAL A 77 -1.43 -1.27 -5.01
N ARG A 78 -2.72 -1.20 -5.40
CA ARG A 78 -3.84 -1.52 -4.51
C ARG A 78 -3.82 -2.99 -4.11
N GLU A 79 -3.68 -3.91 -5.07
CA GLU A 79 -3.63 -5.35 -4.79
C GLU A 79 -2.44 -5.72 -3.90
N PHE A 80 -1.26 -5.13 -4.15
CA PHE A 80 -0.11 -5.31 -3.27
C PHE A 80 -0.41 -4.82 -1.84
N PHE A 81 -1.02 -3.65 -1.68
CA PHE A 81 -1.41 -3.15 -0.36
C PHE A 81 -2.41 -4.07 0.36
N ILE A 82 -3.45 -4.57 -0.35
CA ILE A 82 -4.43 -5.50 0.22
C ILE A 82 -3.75 -6.77 0.76
N LEU A 83 -2.68 -7.25 0.12
CA LEU A 83 -1.93 -8.42 0.56
C LEU A 83 -0.75 -8.13 1.52
N LEU A 84 -0.47 -6.85 1.82
CA LEU A 84 0.68 -6.47 2.65
C LEU A 84 0.55 -6.98 4.10
N PRO A 85 1.51 -7.74 4.66
CA PRO A 85 1.39 -8.25 6.02
C PRO A 85 1.32 -7.14 7.07
N ALA A 86 0.62 -7.40 8.17
CA ALA A 86 0.45 -6.44 9.26
C ALA A 86 1.80 -6.04 9.91
N GLU A 87 2.85 -6.87 9.76
CA GLU A 87 4.21 -6.57 10.22
C GLU A 87 4.82 -5.33 9.56
N TYR A 88 4.40 -4.99 8.33
CA TYR A 88 4.85 -3.78 7.64
C TYR A 88 3.92 -2.59 7.89
N PHE A 89 2.62 -2.85 8.04
CA PHE A 89 1.62 -1.80 8.24
C PHE A 89 0.39 -2.36 8.97
N VAL A 90 0.21 -1.92 10.22
CA VAL A 90 -0.90 -2.34 11.07
C VAL A 90 -2.14 -1.53 10.72
N ILE A 91 -3.26 -2.23 10.50
CA ILE A 91 -4.58 -1.63 10.37
C ILE A 91 -5.46 -2.17 11.49
N GLU A 92 -6.26 -1.29 12.09
CA GLU A 92 -7.25 -1.69 13.09
C GLU A 92 -8.16 -2.81 12.57
N ASN A 93 -8.41 -3.81 13.42
CA ASN A 93 -9.21 -4.99 13.08
C ASN A 93 -8.63 -5.84 11.92
N CYS A 94 -7.31 -5.81 11.73
CA CYS A 94 -6.59 -6.71 10.82
C CYS A 94 -5.38 -7.35 11.52
N PRO A 95 -5.53 -8.53 12.16
CA PRO A 95 -4.40 -9.27 12.73
C PRO A 95 -3.62 -10.06 11.68
N ASP A 96 -4.26 -10.52 10.58
CA ASP A 96 -3.63 -11.29 9.50
C ASP A 96 -4.12 -10.80 8.12
N SER A 97 -3.18 -10.56 7.21
CA SER A 97 -3.42 -10.10 5.84
C SER A 97 -4.26 -11.04 4.97
N VAL A 98 -4.29 -12.34 5.29
CA VAL A 98 -5.00 -13.36 4.51
C VAL A 98 -6.48 -13.48 4.93
N ASP A 99 -6.86 -12.95 6.09
CA ASP A 99 -8.25 -12.92 6.54
C ASP A 99 -9.10 -12.01 5.64
N ILE A 100 -10.26 -12.50 5.19
CA ILE A 100 -11.26 -11.74 4.43
C ILE A 100 -11.66 -10.46 5.17
N ASN A 101 -11.76 -10.51 6.50
CA ASN A 101 -12.06 -9.35 7.33
C ASN A 101 -10.95 -8.31 7.28
N CYS A 102 -9.68 -8.74 7.30
CA CYS A 102 -8.57 -7.82 7.13
C CYS A 102 -8.58 -7.17 5.73
N GLN A 103 -8.78 -7.95 4.66
CA GLN A 103 -8.82 -7.38 3.32
C GLN A 103 -9.93 -6.33 3.19
N LYS A 104 -11.08 -6.55 3.84
CA LYS A 104 -12.16 -5.56 3.93
C LYS A 104 -11.70 -4.31 4.69
N SER A 105 -11.11 -4.46 5.88
CA SER A 105 -10.58 -3.34 6.67
C SER A 105 -9.56 -2.50 5.88
N LYS A 106 -8.67 -3.14 5.11
CA LYS A 106 -7.73 -2.43 4.24
C LYS A 106 -8.40 -1.67 3.10
N ARG A 107 -9.43 -2.24 2.48
CA ARG A 107 -10.23 -1.52 1.46
C ARG A 107 -10.93 -0.32 2.07
N ASP A 108 -11.50 -0.48 3.27
CA ASP A 108 -12.19 0.61 3.96
C ASP A 108 -11.22 1.70 4.44
N TYR A 109 -10.01 1.32 4.88
CA TYR A 109 -8.91 2.24 5.14
C TYR A 109 -8.58 3.06 3.88
N LEU A 110 -8.38 2.43 2.71
CA LEU A 110 -8.09 3.18 1.48
C LEU A 110 -9.22 4.11 1.07
N LYS A 111 -10.49 3.71 1.23
CA LYS A 111 -11.62 4.60 0.94
C LYS A 111 -11.61 5.86 1.80
N LYS A 112 -11.13 5.75 3.05
CA LYS A 112 -11.13 6.86 4.01
C LYS A 112 -9.88 7.74 3.87
N TYR A 113 -8.71 7.15 3.67
CA TYR A 113 -7.43 7.85 3.81
C TYR A 113 -6.57 7.93 2.53
N ALA A 114 -6.96 7.27 1.43
CA ALA A 114 -6.18 7.37 0.19
C ALA A 114 -6.19 8.83 -0.31
N ALA A 115 -5.01 9.43 -0.39
CA ALA A 115 -4.82 10.78 -0.89
C ALA A 115 -4.45 10.77 -2.39
N VAL A 116 -3.63 9.81 -2.81
CA VAL A 116 -3.23 9.63 -4.22
C VAL A 116 -3.29 8.16 -4.56
N GLU A 117 -4.02 7.83 -5.64
CA GLU A 117 -4.01 6.49 -6.21
C GLU A 117 -3.78 6.58 -7.72
N ASP A 118 -2.56 6.24 -8.14
CA ASP A 118 -2.12 6.28 -9.52
C ASP A 118 -1.78 4.86 -10.00
N LEU A 119 -2.83 4.10 -10.30
CA LEU A 119 -2.70 2.70 -10.75
C LEU A 119 -1.87 2.56 -12.02
N LYS A 120 -1.87 3.57 -12.90
CA LYS A 120 -1.13 3.58 -14.16
C LYS A 120 0.37 3.65 -13.91
N ASN A 121 0.80 4.49 -12.96
CA ASN A 121 2.21 4.66 -12.62
C ASN A 121 2.64 3.78 -11.42
N GLY A 122 1.72 3.02 -10.84
CA GLY A 122 2.00 2.10 -9.74
C GLY A 122 2.30 2.81 -8.42
N TYR A 123 1.65 3.95 -8.15
CA TYR A 123 1.87 4.76 -6.94
C TYR A 123 0.61 4.86 -6.09
N LEU A 124 0.76 4.76 -4.77
CA LEU A 124 -0.30 4.90 -3.78
C LEU A 124 0.22 5.68 -2.58
N GLU A 125 -0.54 6.68 -2.14
CA GLU A 125 -0.29 7.44 -0.92
C GLU A 125 -1.58 7.50 -0.12
N ALA A 126 -1.49 7.17 1.16
CA ALA A 126 -2.61 7.26 2.10
C ALA A 126 -2.16 7.94 3.39
N GLY A 127 -3.00 8.85 3.88
CA GLY A 127 -2.82 9.53 5.15
C GLY A 127 -3.22 8.67 6.34
N GLY A 128 -3.35 9.32 7.50
CA GLY A 128 -3.90 8.72 8.71
C GLY A 128 -4.62 9.77 9.54
N ASP A 129 -5.16 9.37 10.69
CA ASP A 129 -5.83 10.26 11.65
C ASP A 129 -5.14 10.29 13.03
N GLY A 130 -3.86 9.92 13.08
CA GLY A 130 -3.08 9.84 14.32
C GLY A 130 -3.18 8.48 15.01
N ALA A 131 -4.33 7.79 14.91
CA ALA A 131 -4.46 6.39 15.34
C ALA A 131 -3.96 5.43 14.25
N GLN A 132 -4.28 5.74 12.99
CA GLN A 132 -3.77 5.00 11.84
C GLN A 132 -2.53 5.66 11.24
N GLY A 133 -1.57 4.84 10.81
CA GLY A 133 -0.36 5.29 10.15
C GLY A 133 -0.62 5.93 8.78
N THR A 134 0.37 6.67 8.29
CA THR A 134 0.43 7.19 6.92
C THR A 134 1.40 6.33 6.12
N PHE A 135 1.19 6.16 4.81
CA PHE A 135 2.15 5.42 3.97
C PHE A 135 2.26 5.94 2.54
N LYS A 136 3.38 5.59 1.90
CA LYS A 136 3.62 5.71 0.46
C LYS A 136 4.08 4.37 -0.10
N MET A 137 3.54 3.97 -1.24
CA MET A 137 3.89 2.73 -1.93
C MET A 137 4.12 3.01 -3.42
N ALA A 138 5.19 2.44 -3.97
CA ALA A 138 5.50 2.50 -5.40
C ALA A 138 5.94 1.14 -5.94
N ILE A 139 5.51 0.81 -7.17
CA ILE A 139 5.92 -0.42 -7.86
C ILE A 139 7.01 -0.11 -8.88
N PHE A 140 8.09 -0.88 -8.83
CA PHE A 140 9.16 -0.87 -9.82
C PHE A 140 9.20 -2.22 -10.52
N ARG A 141 9.15 -2.21 -11.86
CA ARG A 141 9.23 -3.45 -12.65
C ARG A 141 10.67 -3.79 -12.98
N ARG A 142 11.09 -5.01 -12.66
CA ARG A 142 12.39 -5.56 -13.03
C ARG A 142 12.38 -6.00 -14.51
N PRO A 143 13.55 -6.09 -15.18
CA PRO A 143 13.66 -6.60 -16.54
C PRO A 143 13.15 -8.04 -16.71
N ASP A 144 13.23 -8.86 -15.66
CA ASP A 144 12.72 -10.24 -15.64
C ASP A 144 11.19 -10.33 -15.48
N GLY A 145 10.51 -9.18 -15.36
CA GLY A 145 9.06 -9.09 -15.21
C GLY A 145 8.56 -9.15 -13.77
N ARG A 146 9.42 -9.41 -12.78
CA ARG A 146 9.04 -9.32 -11.35
C ARG A 146 8.87 -7.87 -10.91
N TYR A 147 8.19 -7.68 -9.79
CA TYR A 147 7.95 -6.37 -9.20
C TYR A 147 8.73 -6.21 -7.89
N ILE A 148 9.28 -5.02 -7.70
CA ILE A 148 9.82 -4.53 -6.44
C ILE A 148 8.83 -3.49 -5.92
N ILE A 149 8.49 -3.58 -4.65
CA ILE A 149 7.55 -2.70 -3.99
C ILE A 149 8.34 -1.82 -3.03
N GLY A 150 8.48 -0.55 -3.35
CA GLY A 150 8.92 0.44 -2.37
C GLY A 150 7.77 0.74 -1.42
N PHE A 151 8.00 0.61 -0.12
CA PHE A 151 7.01 0.88 0.92
C PHE A 151 7.60 1.76 2.02
N ASN A 152 6.94 2.88 2.30
CA ASN A 152 7.28 3.79 3.38
C ASN A 152 6.09 3.89 4.30
N SER A 153 6.28 3.63 5.58
CA SER A 153 5.29 3.95 6.61
C SER A 153 5.81 5.05 7.51
N PHE A 154 4.91 5.95 7.87
CA PHE A 154 5.16 7.11 8.71
C PHE A 154 4.23 6.99 9.92
N SER A 155 4.83 7.03 11.11
CA SER A 155 4.12 6.96 12.38
C SER A 155 4.79 7.89 13.39
N GLU A 156 4.10 8.20 14.49
CA GLU A 156 4.67 9.03 15.56
C GLU A 156 5.95 8.44 16.15
N SER A 157 6.06 7.10 16.14
CA SER A 157 7.17 6.38 16.77
C SER A 157 8.38 6.21 15.85
N ALA A 158 8.14 6.01 14.55
CA ALA A 158 9.20 5.80 13.57
C ALA A 158 8.69 5.89 12.13
N ASP A 159 9.59 6.31 11.25
CA ASP A 159 9.47 6.12 9.81
C ASP A 159 10.21 4.87 9.40
N THR A 160 9.56 3.99 8.64
CA THR A 160 10.21 2.83 8.05
C THR A 160 10.16 2.93 6.54
N HIS A 161 11.25 2.53 5.91
CA HIS A 161 11.41 2.50 4.46
C HIS A 161 11.84 1.08 4.11
N LYS A 162 11.16 0.44 3.17
CA LYS A 162 11.39 -0.96 2.80
C LYS A 162 11.26 -1.16 1.31
N PHE A 163 12.00 -2.12 0.79
CA PHE A 163 11.87 -2.65 -0.54
C PHE A 163 11.50 -4.11 -0.45
N LEU A 164 10.33 -4.45 -0.96
CA LEU A 164 9.72 -5.75 -0.80
C LEU A 164 9.58 -6.46 -2.15
N GLU A 165 9.66 -7.78 -2.13
CA GLU A 165 9.27 -8.64 -3.25
C GLU A 165 8.14 -9.56 -2.79
N PHE A 166 7.11 -9.71 -3.63
CA PHE A 166 6.06 -10.69 -3.42
C PHE A 166 6.22 -11.84 -4.40
N SER A 167 6.36 -13.06 -3.88
CA SER A 167 6.45 -14.26 -4.70
C SER A 167 5.72 -15.43 -4.04
N ASN A 168 4.90 -16.14 -4.82
CA ASN A 168 4.19 -17.34 -4.39
C ASN A 168 3.42 -17.17 -3.06
N GLY A 169 2.76 -16.03 -2.85
CA GLY A 169 2.01 -15.76 -1.61
C GLY A 169 2.84 -15.18 -0.46
N ASN A 170 4.16 -15.06 -0.61
CA ASN A 170 5.05 -14.63 0.46
C ASN A 170 5.70 -13.28 0.15
N TRP A 171 5.93 -12.51 1.21
CA TRP A 171 6.66 -11.25 1.16
C TRP A 171 8.09 -11.43 1.66
N ALA A 172 9.03 -10.80 0.99
CA ALA A 172 10.43 -10.77 1.39
C ALA A 172 10.94 -9.32 1.39
N ASP A 173 11.62 -8.92 2.46
CA ASP A 173 12.38 -7.67 2.51
C ASP A 173 13.72 -7.87 1.78
N ILE A 174 13.85 -7.21 0.64
CA ILE A 174 15.02 -7.26 -0.25
C ILE A 174 15.81 -5.94 -0.23
N SER A 175 15.58 -5.08 0.76
CA SER A 175 16.17 -3.73 0.82
C SER A 175 17.68 -3.72 0.73
N ILE A 176 18.35 -4.60 1.48
CA ILE A 176 19.81 -4.72 1.51
C ILE A 176 20.35 -5.26 0.17
N GLU A 177 19.57 -6.08 -0.53
CA GLU A 177 20.00 -6.72 -1.77
C GLU A 177 19.98 -5.75 -2.96
N ILE A 178 18.97 -4.88 -3.01
CA ILE A 178 18.74 -4.04 -4.20
C ILE A 178 19.22 -2.60 -4.05
N VAL A 179 19.38 -2.10 -2.82
CA VAL A 179 19.82 -0.73 -2.57
C VAL A 179 21.26 -0.76 -2.06
N PRO A 180 22.24 -0.31 -2.88
CA PRO A 180 23.61 -0.14 -2.42
C PRO A 180 23.65 0.81 -1.21
N GLU A 181 24.42 0.44 -0.18
CA GLU A 181 24.51 1.22 1.05
C GLU A 181 23.14 1.46 1.71
N TYR A 182 22.21 0.49 1.59
CA TYR A 182 20.93 0.56 2.27
C TYR A 182 21.11 0.85 3.76
N SER A 183 20.36 1.82 4.28
CA SER A 183 20.41 2.21 5.68
C SER A 183 19.04 2.69 6.14
N THR A 184 18.63 2.23 7.32
CA THR A 184 17.41 2.71 7.99
C THR A 184 17.55 4.15 8.49
N ALA A 185 18.76 4.70 8.49
CA ALA A 185 19.03 6.12 8.75
C ALA A 185 18.90 7.00 7.49
N ASN A 186 18.49 6.44 6.35
CA ASN A 186 18.16 7.22 5.16
C ASN A 186 16.64 7.33 4.96
N ILE A 187 16.23 8.40 4.28
CA ILE A 187 14.89 8.62 3.77
C ILE A 187 14.90 8.32 2.28
N TYR A 188 13.95 7.51 1.84
CA TYR A 188 13.80 7.08 0.45
C TYR A 188 12.50 7.66 -0.11
N GLU A 189 12.57 8.67 -0.96
CA GLU A 189 11.38 9.25 -1.59
C GLU A 189 11.03 8.51 -2.88
N PHE A 190 9.88 7.85 -2.87
CA PHE A 190 9.40 7.15 -4.05
C PHE A 190 8.78 8.12 -5.07
N PRO A 191 9.15 7.98 -6.36
CA PRO A 191 8.57 8.79 -7.41
C PRO A 191 7.12 8.37 -7.68
N ARG A 192 6.23 9.35 -7.85
CA ARG A 192 4.93 9.10 -8.50
C ARG A 192 5.10 8.83 -10.00
N TYR A 193 6.09 9.47 -10.62
CA TYR A 193 6.40 9.34 -12.05
C TYR A 193 7.88 9.01 -12.24
N GLY A 194 8.17 7.97 -13.03
CA GLY A 194 9.53 7.51 -13.29
C GLY A 194 9.98 6.41 -12.32
N THR A 195 11.26 6.06 -12.38
CA THR A 195 11.83 4.88 -11.70
C THR A 195 13.01 5.23 -10.78
N THR A 196 13.30 6.53 -10.60
CA THR A 196 14.43 7.01 -9.81
C THR A 196 13.97 7.39 -8.41
N ILE A 197 14.63 6.84 -7.40
CA ILE A 197 14.35 7.10 -5.99
C ILE A 197 15.37 8.12 -5.48
N GLN A 198 14.88 9.14 -4.78
CA GLN A 198 15.75 10.11 -4.13
C GLN A 198 16.09 9.62 -2.73
N VAL A 199 17.38 9.68 -2.38
CA VAL A 199 17.88 9.22 -1.08
C VAL A 199 18.48 10.39 -0.32
N PHE A 200 18.00 10.57 0.90
CA PHE A 200 18.43 11.62 1.81
C PHE A 200 18.95 10.99 3.10
N ALA A 201 20.03 11.54 3.66
CA ALA A 201 20.40 11.20 5.02
C ALA A 201 19.33 11.75 5.98
N LYS A 202 18.86 10.93 6.92
CA LYS A 202 18.07 11.42 8.05
C LYS A 202 18.96 12.39 8.83
N ARG A 203 18.44 13.57 9.12
CA ARG A 203 19.20 14.54 9.93
C ARG A 203 19.23 14.00 11.36
N ASP A 204 20.43 13.84 11.92
CA ASP A 204 20.58 13.63 13.34
C ASP A 204 20.04 14.88 14.05
N HIS A 205 19.06 14.69 14.94
CA HIS A 205 18.53 15.73 15.81
C HIS A 205 19.32 15.78 17.12
#